data_AF-A0A354RB23-F1
#
_entry.id   AF-A0A354RB23-F1
#
_cell.length_a   1.000
_cell.length_b   1.000
_cell.length_c   1.000
_cell.angle_alpha   90.00
_cell.angle_beta   90.00
_cell.angle_gamma   90.00
#
_symmetry.space_group_name_H-M   'P 1'
#
loop_
_entity.id
_entity.type
_entity.pdbx_description
1 polymer ?
#
loop_
_entity_poly.entity_id
_entity_poly.type
_entity_poly.pdbx_seq_one_letter_code
_entity_poly.pdbx_strand_id
1 'polypeptide(L)'
;MSHVLRISFLPFHLIVWIRAASLAMPAFLLTDLSAEIPKGLNAFLENHCMDCHDDNQAEGGLDLLSLDWNPSDHHNETIWVKIHDRVKSKEMPPPKKSR
;
A
#
# COMPACT_ATOMS: atom_id res chain seq x y z
N MET A 1 -65.87 39.43 7.15
CA MET A 1 -66.11 38.09 6.56
C MET A 1 -65.03 37.91 5.50
N SER A 2 -63.85 37.50 5.94
CA SER A 2 -63.34 36.12 5.83
C SER A 2 -62.85 35.80 4.42
N HIS A 3 -61.54 35.63 4.28
CA HIS A 3 -60.84 34.48 3.65
C HIS A 3 -59.51 34.98 3.04
N VAL A 4 -58.48 35.06 3.87
CA VAL A 4 -57.34 34.11 3.98
C VAL A 4 -56.41 34.08 2.76
N LEU A 5 -55.16 34.52 3.01
CA LEU A 5 -53.96 34.30 2.21
C LEU A 5 -53.84 32.81 1.85
N ARG A 6 -53.78 32.52 0.54
CA ARG A 6 -53.41 31.20 0.03
C ARG A 6 -51.88 31.11 0.02
N ILE A 7 -51.30 30.69 1.14
CA ILE A 7 -49.89 30.28 1.22
C ILE A 7 -49.74 29.07 0.30
N SER A 8 -48.92 29.19 -0.75
CA SER A 8 -48.54 28.08 -1.62
C SER A 8 -47.69 27.09 -0.84
N PHE A 9 -48.36 26.10 -0.24
CA PHE A 9 -47.73 24.90 0.31
C PHE A 9 -47.09 24.13 -0.85
N LEU A 10 -45.78 24.26 -1.00
CA LEU A 10 -44.98 23.30 -1.77
C LEU A 10 -45.31 21.89 -1.26
N PRO A 11 -45.56 20.90 -2.14
CA PRO A 11 -46.00 19.59 -1.72
C PRO A 11 -44.89 18.92 -0.90
N PHE A 12 -45.16 18.74 0.39
CA PHE A 12 -44.33 18.03 1.37
C PHE A 12 -43.88 16.62 0.92
N HIS A 13 -44.43 16.10 -0.18
CA HIS A 13 -44.00 14.84 -0.79
C HIS A 13 -42.63 14.92 -1.48
N LEU A 14 -42.13 16.08 -1.91
CA LEU A 14 -40.83 16.13 -2.61
C LEU A 14 -39.62 16.03 -1.65
N ILE A 15 -39.82 16.29 -0.35
CA ILE A 15 -38.74 16.26 0.66
C ILE A 15 -38.57 14.85 1.26
N VAL A 16 -39.61 14.03 1.26
CA VAL A 16 -39.58 12.65 1.80
C VAL A 16 -38.84 11.68 0.87
N TRP A 17 -38.85 11.90 -0.45
CA TRP A 17 -38.16 11.00 -1.39
C TRP A 17 -36.64 11.16 -1.41
N ILE A 18 -36.09 12.31 -1.01
CA ILE A 18 -34.64 12.53 -0.87
C ILE A 18 -34.07 11.74 0.33
N ARG A 19 -34.92 11.38 1.31
CA ARG A 19 -34.50 10.65 2.52
C ARG A 19 -34.50 9.12 2.37
N ALA A 20 -35.01 8.56 1.27
CA ALA A 20 -35.06 7.11 1.04
C ALA A 20 -33.87 6.57 0.22
N ALA A 21 -33.07 7.43 -0.41
CA ALA A 21 -31.95 7.03 -1.28
C ALA A 21 -30.58 7.02 -0.57
N SER A 22 -30.52 7.09 0.76
CA SER A 22 -29.27 7.31 1.51
C SER A 22 -28.85 6.18 2.46
N LEU A 23 -29.38 4.96 2.33
CA LEU A 23 -28.98 3.81 3.18
C LEU A 23 -28.66 2.54 2.37
N ALA A 24 -27.88 2.69 1.32
CA ALA A 24 -27.13 1.58 0.74
C ALA A 24 -25.72 2.09 0.41
N MET A 25 -24.93 2.34 1.46
CA MET A 25 -23.49 2.46 1.34
C MET A 25 -23.01 1.04 0.99
N PRO A 26 -22.55 0.75 -0.24
CA PRO A 26 -22.05 -0.57 -0.54
C PRO A 26 -20.81 -0.75 0.33
N ALA A 27 -20.85 -1.74 1.22
CA ALA A 27 -19.73 -2.18 2.05
C ALA A 27 -18.64 -2.81 1.18
N PHE A 28 -18.05 -2.02 0.27
CA PHE A 28 -17.16 -2.49 -0.80
C PHE A 28 -15.78 -1.85 -0.77
N LEU A 29 -15.32 -1.36 0.39
CA LEU A 29 -13.99 -0.73 0.52
C LEU A 29 -13.11 -1.39 1.59
N LEU A 30 -13.10 -2.71 1.66
CA LEU A 30 -12.05 -3.46 2.36
C LEU A 30 -11.53 -4.57 1.43
N THR A 31 -11.06 -4.18 0.25
CA THR A 31 -10.12 -5.04 -0.46
C THR A 31 -8.81 -4.98 0.31
N ASP A 32 -8.55 -6.01 1.11
CA ASP A 32 -7.26 -6.25 1.72
C ASP A 32 -6.24 -6.36 0.56
N LEU A 33 -5.44 -5.31 0.38
CA LEU A 33 -4.33 -5.33 -0.56
C LEU A 33 -3.21 -6.15 0.09
N SER A 34 -3.47 -7.44 0.31
CA SER A 34 -2.47 -8.36 0.80
C SER A 34 -1.37 -8.42 -0.25
N ALA A 35 -0.18 -8.01 0.17
CA ALA A 35 0.99 -8.02 -0.67
C ALA A 35 1.51 -9.45 -0.79
N GLU A 36 1.03 -10.17 -1.79
CA GLU A 36 1.59 -11.47 -2.16
C GLU A 36 3.07 -11.30 -2.50
N ILE A 37 3.91 -12.22 -1.98
CA ILE A 37 5.32 -12.26 -2.34
C ILE A 37 5.43 -12.56 -3.84
N PRO A 38 6.14 -11.73 -4.63
CA PRO A 38 6.35 -12.00 -6.04
C PRO A 38 6.92 -13.40 -6.26
N LYS A 39 6.34 -14.16 -7.20
CA LYS A 39 6.82 -15.51 -7.53
C LYS A 39 8.28 -15.45 -7.95
N GLY A 40 9.12 -16.22 -7.25
CA GLY A 40 10.56 -16.28 -7.52
C GLY A 40 11.39 -15.18 -6.86
N LEU A 41 10.81 -14.30 -6.03
CA LEU A 41 11.59 -13.30 -5.29
C LEU A 41 12.70 -13.95 -4.44
N ASN A 42 12.37 -14.99 -3.68
CA ASN A 42 13.36 -15.70 -2.85
C ASN A 42 14.50 -16.26 -3.70
N ALA A 43 14.19 -16.95 -4.80
CA ALA A 43 15.21 -17.46 -5.72
C ALA A 43 16.07 -16.34 -6.35
N PHE A 44 15.48 -15.19 -6.66
CA PHE A 44 16.23 -14.03 -7.14
C PHE A 44 17.20 -13.51 -6.07
N LEU A 45 16.73 -13.32 -4.84
CA LEU A 45 17.55 -12.82 -3.73
C LEU A 45 18.68 -13.81 -3.39
N GLU A 46 18.39 -15.11 -3.34
CA GLU A 46 19.39 -16.17 -3.14
C GLU A 46 20.50 -16.14 -4.19
N ASN A 47 20.15 -15.96 -5.47
CA ASN A 47 21.14 -16.01 -6.57
C ASN A 47 21.92 -14.70 -6.79
N HIS A 48 21.46 -13.58 -6.24
CA HIS A 48 22.01 -12.27 -6.58
C HIS A 48 22.36 -11.36 -5.40
N CYS A 49 21.80 -11.60 -4.22
CA CYS A 49 21.90 -10.69 -3.08
C CYS A 49 22.53 -11.35 -1.85
N MET A 50 22.25 -12.63 -1.61
CA MET A 50 22.67 -13.33 -0.38
C MET A 50 24.19 -13.53 -0.28
N ASP A 51 24.94 -13.51 -1.39
CA ASP A 51 26.41 -13.58 -1.36
C ASP A 51 27.07 -12.50 -0.47
N CYS A 52 26.38 -11.37 -0.22
CA CYS A 52 26.85 -10.25 0.60
C CYS A 52 25.86 -9.78 1.69
N HIS A 53 24.66 -10.35 1.75
CA HIS A 53 23.56 -9.93 2.63
C HIS A 53 22.86 -11.13 3.32
N ASP A 54 23.65 -12.14 3.68
CA ASP A 54 23.21 -13.30 4.47
C ASP A 54 23.29 -13.02 6.00
N ASP A 55 23.03 -14.05 6.81
CA ASP A 55 23.03 -14.00 8.27
C ASP A 55 24.43 -13.79 8.87
N ASN A 56 25.48 -14.17 8.14
CA ASN A 56 26.88 -14.08 8.56
C ASN A 56 27.60 -12.85 7.97
N GLN A 57 27.08 -12.31 6.87
CA GLN A 57 27.61 -11.21 6.08
C GLN A 57 26.46 -10.23 5.81
N ALA A 58 26.22 -9.32 6.76
CA ALA A 58 25.26 -8.23 6.60
C ALA A 58 25.96 -6.95 6.15
N GLU A 59 26.51 -6.93 4.92
CA GLU A 59 27.19 -5.73 4.41
C GLU A 59 26.22 -4.53 4.45
N GLY A 60 26.73 -3.37 4.88
CA GLY A 60 25.90 -2.17 5.00
C GLY A 60 24.76 -2.28 6.03
N GLY A 61 24.78 -3.29 6.92
CA GLY A 61 23.76 -3.51 7.94
C GLY A 61 22.43 -4.02 7.37
N LEU A 62 22.45 -4.63 6.18
CA LEU A 62 21.29 -5.26 5.56
C LEU A 62 21.42 -6.78 5.66
N ASP A 63 20.46 -7.40 6.34
CA ASP A 63 20.26 -8.85 6.42
C ASP A 63 18.92 -9.18 5.74
N LEU A 64 19.00 -9.90 4.62
CA LEU A 64 17.81 -10.25 3.84
C LEU A 64 17.11 -11.52 4.34
N LEU A 65 17.74 -12.31 5.22
CA LEU A 65 17.11 -13.49 5.83
C LEU A 65 16.14 -13.11 6.94
N SER A 66 16.39 -11.99 7.63
CA SER A 66 15.47 -11.43 8.63
C SER A 66 14.50 -10.38 8.09
N LEU A 67 14.62 -9.98 6.82
CA LEU A 67 13.75 -9.00 6.18
C LEU A 67 12.54 -9.67 5.51
N ASP A 68 11.37 -9.58 6.14
CA ASP A 68 10.11 -10.03 5.54
C ASP A 68 9.69 -9.19 4.33
N TRP A 69 8.88 -9.77 3.44
CA TRP A 69 8.15 -9.00 2.42
C TRP A 69 6.83 -8.50 3.01
N ASN A 70 6.79 -7.23 3.42
CA ASN A 70 5.59 -6.61 3.96
C ASN A 70 5.50 -5.13 3.56
N PRO A 71 5.16 -4.81 2.31
CA PRO A 71 5.03 -3.42 1.85
C PRO A 71 3.86 -2.65 2.47
N SER A 72 2.99 -3.30 3.25
CA SER A 72 1.98 -2.62 4.06
C SER A 72 2.57 -1.98 5.32
N ASP A 73 3.75 -2.44 5.78
CA ASP A 73 4.52 -1.80 6.83
C ASP A 73 5.45 -0.73 6.23
N HIS A 74 5.27 0.52 6.63
CA HIS A 74 6.02 1.64 6.07
C HIS A 74 7.53 1.54 6.30
N HIS A 75 7.96 0.94 7.41
CA HIS A 75 9.39 0.77 7.68
C HIS A 75 10.00 -0.28 6.74
N ASN A 76 9.34 -1.44 6.62
CA ASN A 76 9.69 -2.50 5.68
C ASN A 76 9.71 -1.99 4.23
N GLU A 77 8.66 -1.29 3.81
CA GLU A 77 8.56 -0.65 2.49
C GLU A 77 9.76 0.27 2.23
N THR A 78 10.09 1.14 3.18
CA THR A 78 11.22 2.08 3.06
C THR A 78 12.55 1.35 2.84
N ILE A 79 12.74 0.21 3.52
CA ILE A 79 13.93 -0.63 3.32
C ILE A 79 13.96 -1.18 1.89
N TRP A 80 12.86 -1.76 1.41
CA TRP A 80 12.77 -2.30 0.05
C TRP A 80 12.97 -1.23 -1.04
N VAL A 81 12.41 -0.03 -0.86
CA VAL A 81 12.63 1.12 -1.75
C VAL A 81 14.12 1.49 -1.77
N LYS A 82 14.76 1.56 -0.61
CA LYS A 82 16.19 1.85 -0.52
C LYS A 82 17.04 0.78 -1.21
N ILE A 83 16.73 -0.50 -1.03
CA ILE A 83 17.41 -1.61 -1.73
C ILE A 83 17.29 -1.41 -3.24
N HIS A 84 16.07 -1.21 -3.75
CA HIS A 84 15.81 -0.97 -5.16
C HIS A 84 16.63 0.21 -5.71
N ASP A 85 16.68 1.32 -4.99
CA ASP A 85 17.41 2.52 -5.43
C ASP A 85 18.92 2.32 -5.45
N ARG A 86 19.47 1.54 -4.51
CA ARG A 86 20.90 1.18 -4.46
C ARG A 86 21.30 0.25 -5.62
N VAL A 87 20.44 -0.70 -5.97
CA VAL A 87 20.62 -1.55 -7.15
C VAL A 87 20.54 -0.69 -8.42
N LYS A 88 19.54 0.17 -8.54
CA LYS A 88 19.35 1.06 -9.70
C LYS A 88 20.52 2.02 -9.91
N SER A 89 21.10 2.53 -8.84
CA SER A 89 22.29 3.40 -8.86
C SER A 89 23.61 2.66 -9.06
N LYS A 90 23.58 1.33 -9.16
CA LYS A 90 24.77 0.46 -9.28
C LYS A 90 25.72 0.56 -8.08
N GLU A 91 25.22 0.96 -6.91
CA GLU A 91 25.96 0.85 -5.66
C GLU A 91 26.03 -0.60 -5.18
N MET A 92 25.05 -1.41 -5.57
CA MET A 92 24.98 -2.85 -5.29
C MET A 92 24.90 -3.65 -6.60
N PRO A 93 25.74 -4.70 -6.76
CA PRO A 93 26.86 -5.06 -5.88
C PRO A 93 28.04 -4.07 -6.01
N PRO A 94 28.76 -3.78 -4.91
CA PRO A 94 29.89 -2.86 -4.97
C PRO A 94 31.02 -3.42 -5.85
N PRO A 95 31.78 -2.56 -6.55
CA PRO A 95 32.93 -3.02 -7.31
C PRO A 95 33.95 -3.66 -6.38
N LYS A 96 34.43 -4.85 -6.73
CA LYS A 96 35.51 -5.52 -6.00
C LYS A 96 36.70 -4.56 -5.91
N LYS A 97 37.08 -4.15 -4.71
CA LYS A 97 38.31 -3.38 -4.51
C LYS A 97 39.46 -4.30 -4.92
N SER A 98 40.31 -3.84 -5.85
CA SER A 98 41.57 -4.54 -6.12
C SER A 98 42.38 -4.52 -4.83
N ARG A 99 42.69 -5.71 -4.32
CA ARG A 99 43.62 -5.88 -3.21
C ARG A 99 45.03 -5.52 -3.65
#